data_AF-X0V5D2-F1
#
_entry.id   AF-X0V5D2-F1
#
_cell.length_a   1.000
_cell.length_b   1.000
_cell.length_c   1.000
_cell.angle_alpha   90.00
_cell.angle_beta   90.00
_cell.angle_gamma   90.00
#
_symmetry.space_group_name_H-M   'P 1'
#
loop_
_entity.id
_entity.type
_entity.pdbx_description
1 polymer ?
#
loop_
_entity_poly.entity_id
_entity_poly.type
_entity_poly.pdbx_seq_one_letter_code
_entity_poly.pdbx_strand_id
1 'polypeptide(L)'
;YRIQGGVGRPLKQVDQYLETIMCPYVRSCFDLALGGEYDFLSGVVIPHTCDAMHRVYDMWKYHLKPPYSHCITVPHMTHQASFEYFQKELEDFRESLERFFERSASEEDLAAAIGLHNRSRALLRELYELRKAKPPLISGVEVTRVLVAGMTIPVQEFSDLLEDVIAEVRSRRPGPDGRPRLLVVGSEVDDVAMIRLLEDSGASVVMDDLCTGSRSFWKDVDPAEGALSGLAARYLGGITCPCTYRPGKVAQRFSYLEDYARDWGVEGV
;
A
#
# COMPACT_ATOMS: atom_id res chain seq x y z
N TYR A 1 -6.07 2.20 -9.87
CA TYR A 1 -6.00 3.51 -9.21
C TYR A 1 -6.29 3.36 -7.72
N ARG A 2 -5.44 3.90 -6.85
CA ARG A 2 -5.65 3.98 -5.40
C ARG A 2 -6.05 5.42 -5.04
N ILE A 3 -7.12 5.56 -4.26
CA ILE A 3 -7.57 6.84 -3.71
C ILE A 3 -6.51 7.36 -2.72
N GLN A 4 -6.22 8.66 -2.78
CA GLN A 4 -5.14 9.30 -2.02
C GLN A 4 -5.65 10.50 -1.22
N GLY A 5 -4.93 10.85 -0.15
CA GLY A 5 -5.16 12.06 0.62
C GLY A 5 -4.67 13.30 -0.13
N GLY A 6 -5.20 14.46 0.25
CA GLY A 6 -4.79 15.76 -0.27
C GLY A 6 -4.02 16.57 0.76
N VAL A 7 -2.73 16.29 0.95
CA VAL A 7 -1.90 17.08 1.88
C VAL A 7 -1.86 18.55 1.43
N GLY A 8 -2.12 19.46 2.37
CA GLY A 8 -2.19 20.90 2.11
C GLY A 8 -3.51 21.39 1.51
N ARG A 9 -4.48 20.49 1.23
CA ARG A 9 -5.85 20.88 0.87
C ARG A 9 -6.71 20.96 2.12
N PRO A 10 -7.27 22.13 2.47
CA PRO A 10 -8.19 22.24 3.60
C PRO A 10 -9.43 21.37 3.39
N LEU A 11 -9.86 20.69 4.46
CA LEU A 11 -11.12 19.95 4.47
C LEU A 11 -12.28 20.95 4.35
N LYS A 12 -13.22 20.69 3.43
CA LYS A 12 -14.30 21.63 3.12
C LYS A 12 -15.64 21.22 3.71
N GLN A 13 -15.99 19.95 3.57
CA GLN A 13 -17.35 19.46 3.82
C GLN A 13 -17.41 18.18 4.64
N VAL A 14 -16.30 17.45 4.80
CA VAL A 14 -16.26 16.18 5.52
C VAL A 14 -16.72 16.26 6.99
N ASP A 15 -16.60 17.42 7.64
CA ASP A 15 -17.06 17.64 9.02
C ASP A 15 -18.58 17.50 9.20
N GLN A 16 -19.34 17.56 8.10
CA GLN A 16 -20.79 17.32 8.12
C GLN A 16 -21.14 15.82 8.13
N TYR A 17 -20.15 14.95 7.90
CA TYR A 17 -20.35 13.52 7.68
C TYR A 17 -19.53 12.64 8.63
N LEU A 18 -18.30 13.04 8.96
CA LEU A 18 -17.39 12.26 9.78
C LEU A 18 -16.89 13.08 10.98
N GLU A 19 -16.71 12.41 12.11
CA GLU A 19 -16.20 13.03 13.33
C GLU A 19 -14.75 13.52 13.16
N THR A 20 -14.41 14.64 13.79
CA THR A 20 -13.07 15.26 13.73
C THR A 20 -11.97 14.38 14.31
N ILE A 21 -12.34 13.40 15.15
CA ILE A 21 -11.42 12.43 15.74
C ILE A 21 -11.04 11.29 14.78
N MET A 22 -11.75 11.14 13.66
CA MET A 22 -11.48 10.07 12.69
C MET A 22 -10.13 10.31 12.00
N CYS A 23 -9.52 9.23 11.51
CA CYS A 23 -8.24 9.26 10.79
C CYS A 23 -8.21 10.38 9.72
N PRO A 24 -7.19 11.27 9.73
CA PRO A 24 -7.13 12.40 8.83
C PRO A 24 -7.00 11.97 7.36
N TYR A 25 -6.35 10.84 7.08
CA TYR A 25 -6.27 10.26 5.74
C TYR A 25 -7.67 9.91 5.21
N VAL A 26 -8.45 9.14 5.99
CA VAL A 26 -9.82 8.74 5.62
C VAL A 26 -10.71 9.96 5.38
N ARG A 27 -10.61 10.96 6.27
CA ARG A 27 -11.35 12.21 6.14
C ARG A 27 -10.96 12.99 4.89
N SER A 28 -9.67 13.08 4.59
CA SER A 28 -9.17 13.76 3.40
C SER A 28 -9.63 13.07 2.11
N CYS A 29 -9.50 11.74 2.03
CA CYS A 29 -9.98 10.97 0.88
C CYS A 29 -11.48 11.16 0.63
N PHE A 30 -12.29 11.14 1.71
CA PHE A 30 -13.73 11.32 1.59
C PHE A 30 -14.11 12.76 1.24
N ASP A 31 -13.42 13.78 1.78
CA ASP A 31 -13.63 15.19 1.40
C ASP A 31 -13.36 15.42 -0.09
N LEU A 32 -12.28 14.85 -0.63
CA LEU A 32 -11.96 14.92 -2.05
C LEU A 32 -13.03 14.25 -2.92
N ALA A 33 -13.52 13.09 -2.48
CA ALA A 33 -14.59 12.38 -3.17
C ALA A 33 -15.91 13.16 -3.18
N LEU A 34 -16.25 13.76 -2.04
CA LEU A 34 -17.38 14.67 -1.88
C LEU A 34 -17.26 15.93 -2.77
N GLY A 35 -16.02 16.35 -3.08
CA GLY A 35 -15.71 17.43 -4.02
C GLY A 35 -15.67 17.02 -5.49
N GLY A 36 -15.93 15.75 -5.84
CA GLY A 36 -15.95 15.25 -7.22
C GLY A 36 -14.58 14.92 -7.82
N GLU A 37 -13.50 14.95 -7.03
CA GLU A 37 -12.13 14.69 -7.53
C GLU A 37 -11.96 13.25 -8.06
N TYR A 38 -12.85 12.33 -7.64
CA TYR A 38 -12.83 10.92 -8.01
C TYR A 38 -13.99 10.52 -8.94
N ASP A 39 -14.69 11.47 -9.56
CA ASP A 39 -15.84 11.20 -10.45
C ASP A 39 -15.47 10.42 -11.72
N PHE A 40 -14.18 10.33 -12.05
CA PHE A 40 -13.67 9.50 -13.14
C PHE A 40 -13.65 8.00 -12.80
N LEU A 41 -13.87 7.61 -11.54
CA LEU A 41 -13.89 6.20 -11.11
C LEU A 41 -15.30 5.60 -11.24
N SER A 42 -15.41 4.41 -11.83
CA SER A 42 -16.69 3.67 -11.94
C SER A 42 -17.13 3.01 -10.64
N GLY A 43 -16.29 3.01 -9.61
CA GLY A 43 -16.61 2.40 -8.34
C GLY A 43 -15.49 2.45 -7.32
N VAL A 44 -15.79 1.95 -6.12
CA VAL A 44 -14.86 1.92 -5.00
C VAL A 44 -14.84 0.56 -4.32
N VAL A 45 -13.66 0.13 -3.88
CA VAL A 45 -13.48 -1.04 -3.04
C VAL A 45 -12.76 -0.60 -1.77
N ILE A 46 -13.39 -0.81 -0.62
CA ILE A 46 -12.84 -0.38 0.68
C ILE A 46 -12.75 -1.60 1.58
N PRO A 47 -11.55 -2.06 1.97
CA PRO A 47 -11.43 -3.21 2.84
C PRO A 47 -11.75 -2.81 4.30
N HIS A 48 -12.44 -3.68 5.02
CA HIS A 48 -12.65 -3.55 6.46
C HIS A 48 -11.35 -3.92 7.21
N THR A 49 -10.41 -2.98 7.27
CA THR A 49 -9.14 -3.16 7.99
C THR A 49 -9.17 -2.54 9.38
N CYS A 50 -9.82 -1.39 9.53
CA CYS A 50 -10.04 -0.71 10.82
C CYS A 50 -11.43 -0.05 10.85
N ASP A 51 -11.84 0.41 12.03
CA ASP A 51 -13.16 1.04 12.22
C ASP A 51 -13.37 2.24 11.30
N ALA A 52 -12.35 3.09 11.10
CA ALA A 52 -12.47 4.25 10.22
C ALA A 52 -12.73 3.86 8.77
N MET A 53 -12.09 2.79 8.27
CA MET A 53 -12.30 2.29 6.91
C MET A 53 -13.69 1.65 6.73
N HIS A 54 -14.18 0.95 7.75
CA HIS A 54 -15.54 0.40 7.72
C HIS A 54 -16.59 1.51 7.71
N ARG A 55 -16.45 2.51 8.59
CA ARG A 55 -17.39 3.63 8.68
C ARG A 55 -17.41 4.47 7.40
N VAL A 56 -16.23 4.76 6.82
CA VAL A 56 -16.20 5.56 5.60
C VAL A 56 -16.82 4.83 4.42
N TYR A 57 -16.78 3.49 4.36
CA TYR A 57 -17.44 2.73 3.30
C TYR A 57 -18.96 2.97 3.28
N ASP A 58 -19.62 2.89 4.43
CA ASP A 58 -21.06 3.13 4.53
C ASP A 58 -21.40 4.57 4.12
N MET A 59 -20.60 5.55 4.58
CA MET A 59 -20.78 6.96 4.22
C MET A 59 -20.56 7.20 2.73
N TRP A 60 -19.53 6.58 2.15
CA TRP A 60 -19.22 6.66 0.72
C TRP A 60 -20.37 6.11 -0.12
N LYS A 61 -20.82 4.91 0.21
CA LYS A 61 -21.92 4.24 -0.50
C LYS A 61 -23.21 5.05 -0.39
N TYR A 62 -23.54 5.54 0.79
CA TYR A 62 -24.80 6.26 1.03
C TYR A 62 -24.85 7.64 0.36
N HIS A 63 -23.76 8.42 0.47
CA HIS A 63 -23.74 9.80 0.00
C HIS A 63 -23.29 9.96 -1.46
N LEU A 64 -22.31 9.20 -1.91
CA LEU A 64 -21.75 9.34 -3.26
C LEU A 64 -22.41 8.40 -4.27
N LYS A 65 -23.01 7.30 -3.81
CA LYS A 65 -23.76 6.33 -4.64
C LYS A 65 -23.02 5.94 -5.93
N PRO A 66 -21.75 5.48 -5.82
CA PRO A 66 -20.98 5.10 -7.01
C PRO A 66 -21.66 3.93 -7.74
N PRO A 67 -21.45 3.78 -9.06
CA PRO A 67 -22.03 2.67 -9.82
C PRO A 67 -21.67 1.29 -9.26
N TYR A 68 -20.45 1.16 -8.73
CA TYR A 68 -20.00 -0.02 -8.00
C TYR A 68 -19.41 0.35 -6.63
N SER A 69 -19.76 -0.44 -5.62
CA SER A 69 -19.15 -0.35 -4.28
C SER A 69 -19.05 -1.75 -3.67
N HIS A 70 -17.90 -2.11 -3.13
CA HIS A 70 -17.73 -3.38 -2.41
C HIS A 70 -16.86 -3.21 -1.17
N CYS A 71 -17.24 -3.86 -0.07
CA CYS A 71 -16.46 -3.90 1.16
C CYS A 71 -15.90 -5.31 1.33
N ILE A 72 -14.58 -5.43 1.39
CA ILE A 72 -13.91 -6.73 1.60
C ILE A 72 -13.69 -6.91 3.09
N THR A 73 -14.22 -7.95 3.70
CA THR A 73 -13.99 -8.22 5.12
C THR A 73 -12.63 -8.90 5.30
N VAL A 74 -11.65 -8.16 5.83
CA VAL A 74 -10.33 -8.72 6.11
C VAL A 74 -10.30 -9.25 7.55
N PRO A 75 -10.00 -10.54 7.78
CA PRO A 75 -9.90 -11.06 9.14
C PRO A 75 -8.80 -10.39 9.96
N HIS A 76 -9.04 -10.25 11.26
CA HIS A 76 -8.06 -9.72 12.20
C HIS A 76 -7.23 -10.80 12.89
N MET A 77 -7.34 -12.07 12.48
CA MET A 77 -6.56 -13.18 13.02
C MET A 77 -5.99 -14.04 11.89
N THR A 78 -4.90 -14.76 12.17
CA THR A 78 -4.21 -15.61 11.18
C THR A 78 -4.35 -17.10 11.52
N HIS A 79 -5.54 -17.52 11.96
CA HIS A 79 -5.84 -18.95 12.12
C HIS A 79 -6.30 -19.54 10.79
N GLN A 80 -6.24 -20.87 10.64
CA GLN A 80 -6.63 -21.56 9.41
C GLN A 80 -8.03 -21.16 8.92
N ALA A 81 -9.02 -21.14 9.83
CA ALA A 81 -10.38 -20.70 9.52
C ALA A 81 -10.46 -19.25 9.02
N SER A 82 -9.53 -18.38 9.41
CA SER A 82 -9.47 -16.99 8.93
C SER A 82 -9.01 -16.95 7.47
N PHE A 83 -8.07 -17.80 7.06
CA PHE A 83 -7.65 -17.89 5.66
C PHE A 83 -8.75 -18.48 4.78
N GLU A 84 -9.44 -19.52 5.25
CA GLU A 84 -10.58 -20.12 4.55
C GLU A 84 -11.73 -19.12 4.35
N TYR A 85 -12.07 -18.38 5.40
CA TYR A 85 -13.05 -17.30 5.31
C TYR A 85 -12.61 -16.21 4.33
N PHE A 86 -11.36 -15.77 4.42
CA PHE A 86 -10.88 -14.69 3.56
C PHE A 86 -10.80 -15.11 2.09
N GLN A 87 -10.48 -16.37 1.80
CA GLN A 87 -10.57 -16.91 0.44
C GLN A 87 -12.00 -16.83 -0.11
N LYS A 88 -13.02 -17.15 0.72
CA LYS A 88 -14.43 -17.01 0.34
C LYS A 88 -14.85 -15.56 0.14
N GLU A 89 -14.40 -14.63 0.98
CA GLU A 89 -14.62 -13.20 0.76
C GLU A 89 -14.02 -12.71 -0.56
N LEU A 90 -12.85 -13.22 -0.96
CA LEU A 90 -12.23 -12.89 -2.25
C LEU A 90 -12.97 -13.52 -3.44
N GLU A 91 -13.57 -14.69 -3.26
CA GLU A 91 -14.46 -15.34 -4.24
C GLU A 91 -15.74 -14.50 -4.44
N ASP A 92 -16.41 -14.10 -3.36
CA ASP A 92 -17.59 -13.22 -3.40
C ASP A 92 -17.27 -11.87 -4.05
N PHE A 93 -16.08 -11.32 -3.76
CA PHE A 93 -15.60 -10.10 -4.39
C PHE A 93 -15.38 -10.27 -5.89
N ARG A 94 -14.74 -11.37 -6.31
CA ARG A 94 -14.56 -11.71 -7.73
C ARG A 94 -15.92 -11.78 -8.41
N GLU A 95 -16.86 -12.58 -7.91
CA GLU A 95 -18.18 -12.71 -8.52
C GLU A 95 -18.94 -11.38 -8.58
N SER A 96 -18.78 -10.53 -7.56
CA SER A 96 -19.36 -9.18 -7.53
C SER A 96 -18.82 -8.31 -8.67
N LEU A 97 -17.52 -8.37 -8.94
CA LEU A 97 -16.92 -7.68 -10.09
C LEU A 97 -17.37 -8.28 -11.42
N GLU A 98 -17.42 -9.61 -11.52
CA GLU A 98 -17.84 -10.29 -12.75
C GLU A 98 -19.29 -9.95 -13.14
N ARG A 99 -20.18 -9.83 -12.15
CA ARG A 99 -21.56 -9.36 -12.35
C ARG A 99 -21.60 -7.90 -12.78
N PHE A 100 -20.78 -7.03 -12.20
CA PHE A 100 -20.78 -5.60 -12.53
C PHE A 100 -20.23 -5.33 -13.95
N PHE A 101 -19.17 -6.04 -14.35
CA PHE A 101 -18.55 -5.89 -15.67
C PHE A 101 -19.14 -6.81 -16.74
N GLU A 102 -20.09 -7.67 -16.37
CA GLU A 102 -20.67 -8.70 -17.25
C GLU A 102 -19.61 -9.55 -17.95
N ARG A 103 -18.51 -9.85 -17.24
CA ARG A 103 -17.36 -10.59 -17.75
C ARG A 103 -16.72 -11.42 -16.65
N SER A 104 -16.40 -12.67 -16.94
CA SER A 104 -15.68 -13.55 -16.01
C SER A 104 -14.16 -13.38 -16.11
N ALA A 105 -13.48 -13.59 -14.99
CA ALA A 105 -12.02 -13.71 -14.91
C ALA A 105 -11.67 -15.19 -14.74
N SER A 106 -10.94 -15.77 -15.68
CA SER A 106 -10.47 -17.15 -15.57
C SER A 106 -9.36 -17.29 -14.52
N GLU A 107 -9.05 -18.52 -14.13
CA GLU A 107 -7.91 -18.78 -13.25
C GLU A 107 -6.59 -18.37 -13.93
N GLU A 108 -6.49 -18.55 -15.24
CA GLU A 108 -5.36 -18.11 -16.06
C GLU A 108 -5.22 -16.59 -16.08
N ASP A 109 -6.33 -15.84 -16.19
CA ASP A 109 -6.32 -14.37 -16.11
C ASP A 109 -5.80 -13.90 -14.75
N LEU A 110 -6.25 -14.53 -13.66
CA LEU A 110 -5.82 -14.21 -12.30
C LEU A 110 -4.34 -14.54 -12.08
N ALA A 111 -3.89 -15.71 -12.54
CA ALA A 111 -2.48 -16.12 -12.46
C ALA A 111 -1.57 -15.19 -13.25
N ALA A 112 -1.97 -14.77 -14.46
CA ALA A 112 -1.23 -13.81 -15.26
C ALA A 112 -1.14 -12.44 -14.57
N ALA A 113 -2.24 -11.93 -14.01
CA ALA A 113 -2.25 -10.70 -13.25
C ALA A 113 -1.36 -10.78 -11.99
N ILE A 114 -1.42 -11.91 -11.27
CA ILE A 114 -0.54 -12.18 -10.12
C ILE A 114 0.93 -12.13 -10.54
N GLY A 115 1.30 -12.79 -11.65
CA GLY A 115 2.66 -12.77 -12.18
C GLY A 115 3.15 -11.36 -12.49
N LEU A 116 2.32 -10.56 -13.15
CA LEU A 116 2.62 -9.16 -13.46
C LEU A 116 2.82 -8.31 -12.20
N HIS A 117 1.94 -8.46 -11.21
CA HIS A 117 2.10 -7.77 -9.94
C HIS A 117 3.34 -8.25 -9.16
N ASN A 118 3.68 -9.54 -9.18
CA ASN A 118 4.91 -10.05 -8.58
C ASN A 118 6.17 -9.48 -9.26
N ARG A 119 6.19 -9.33 -10.59
CA ARG A 119 7.26 -8.63 -11.31
C ARG A 119 7.44 -7.21 -10.78
N SER A 120 6.36 -6.43 -10.70
CA SER A 120 6.39 -5.07 -10.15
C SER A 120 6.91 -5.04 -8.71
N ARG A 121 6.49 -5.98 -7.86
CA ARG A 121 7.00 -6.10 -6.48
C ARG A 121 8.49 -6.42 -6.42
N ALA A 122 8.98 -7.29 -7.30
CA ALA A 122 10.40 -7.61 -7.41
C ALA A 122 11.24 -6.39 -7.81
N LEU A 123 10.78 -5.62 -8.80
CA LEU A 123 11.43 -4.37 -9.21
C LEU A 123 11.45 -3.34 -8.07
N LEU A 124 10.37 -3.21 -7.31
CA LEU A 124 10.34 -2.32 -6.14
C LEU A 124 11.35 -2.75 -5.07
N ARG A 125 11.52 -4.05 -4.82
CA ARG A 125 12.58 -4.56 -3.92
C ARG A 125 13.96 -4.22 -4.47
N GLU A 126 14.18 -4.36 -5.78
CA GLU A 126 15.43 -3.98 -6.44
C GLU A 126 15.75 -2.48 -6.29
N LEU A 127 14.75 -1.60 -6.45
CA LEU A 127 14.88 -0.16 -6.19
C LEU A 127 15.30 0.10 -4.72
N TYR A 128 14.71 -0.62 -3.78
CA TYR A 128 15.01 -0.48 -2.35
C TYR A 128 16.44 -0.95 -2.00
N GLU A 129 16.98 -1.95 -2.69
CA GLU A 129 18.38 -2.36 -2.52
C GLU A 129 19.36 -1.24 -2.89
N LEU A 130 19.03 -0.37 -3.85
CA LEU A 130 19.86 0.78 -4.24
C LEU A 130 19.98 1.84 -3.12
N ARG A 131 19.14 1.75 -2.07
CA ARG A 131 19.20 2.60 -0.87
C ARG A 131 20.20 2.10 0.17
N LYS A 132 20.75 0.89 0.03
CA LYS A 132 21.78 0.34 0.94
C LYS A 132 23.14 1.00 0.77
N ALA A 133 23.41 1.60 -0.39
CA ALA A 133 24.63 2.36 -0.64
C ALA A 133 24.81 3.50 0.40
N LYS A 134 26.07 3.89 0.64
CA LYS A 134 26.46 4.98 1.53
C LYS A 134 27.23 6.04 0.74
N PRO A 135 26.62 7.20 0.41
CA PRO A 135 25.20 7.55 0.61
C PRO A 135 24.24 6.77 -0.31
N PRO A 136 22.91 6.75 -0.02
CA PRO A 136 21.92 6.09 -0.88
C PRO A 136 21.88 6.71 -2.28
N LEU A 137 21.61 5.90 -3.31
CA LEU A 137 21.59 6.37 -4.72
C LEU A 137 20.30 7.10 -5.11
N ILE A 138 19.25 6.94 -4.32
CA ILE A 138 17.94 7.54 -4.52
C ILE A 138 17.42 8.05 -3.17
N SER A 139 16.84 9.25 -3.15
CA SER A 139 16.27 9.84 -1.94
C SER A 139 14.96 9.17 -1.54
N GLY A 140 14.61 9.26 -0.26
CA GLY A 140 13.30 8.83 0.23
C GLY A 140 12.16 9.57 -0.47
N VAL A 141 12.31 10.86 -0.75
CA VAL A 141 11.31 11.66 -1.49
C VAL A 141 11.07 11.10 -2.89
N GLU A 142 12.12 10.74 -3.62
CA GLU A 142 11.99 10.12 -4.95
C GLU A 142 11.29 8.76 -4.86
N VAL A 143 11.67 7.91 -3.90
CA VAL A 143 11.02 6.62 -3.69
C VAL A 143 9.53 6.78 -3.37
N THR A 144 9.16 7.71 -2.49
CA THR A 144 7.74 8.00 -2.21
C THR A 144 6.97 8.41 -3.46
N ARG A 145 7.56 9.24 -4.34
CA ARG A 145 6.93 9.61 -5.62
C ARG A 145 6.71 8.40 -6.53
N VAL A 146 7.72 7.53 -6.65
CA VAL A 146 7.62 6.30 -7.45
C VAL A 146 6.49 5.41 -6.93
N LEU A 147 6.41 5.20 -5.62
CA LEU A 147 5.37 4.38 -5.00
C LEU A 147 3.96 4.98 -5.21
N VAL A 148 3.81 6.28 -4.97
CA VAL A 148 2.54 7.00 -5.15
C VAL A 148 2.07 6.94 -6.60
N ALA A 149 2.98 7.14 -7.57
CA ALA A 149 2.67 7.02 -9.00
C ALA A 149 2.30 5.57 -9.39
N GLY A 150 3.03 4.58 -8.88
CA GLY A 150 2.75 3.16 -9.15
C GLY A 150 1.39 2.68 -8.63
N MET A 151 0.77 3.42 -7.71
CA MET A 151 -0.58 3.14 -7.22
C MET A 151 -1.70 3.77 -8.07
N THR A 152 -1.38 4.71 -8.97
CA THR A 152 -2.38 5.41 -9.78
C THR A 152 -2.47 4.91 -11.22
N ILE A 153 -1.41 4.31 -11.76
CA ILE A 153 -1.34 3.84 -13.16
C ILE A 153 -1.41 2.30 -13.29
N PRO A 154 -1.65 1.75 -14.49
CA PRO A 154 -1.62 0.30 -14.72
C PRO A 154 -0.26 -0.33 -14.37
N VAL A 155 -0.29 -1.54 -13.80
CA VAL A 155 0.92 -2.21 -13.28
C VAL A 155 1.96 -2.53 -14.36
N GLN A 156 1.55 -2.80 -15.61
CA GLN A 156 2.48 -3.00 -16.72
C GLN A 156 3.25 -1.71 -17.03
N GLU A 157 2.53 -0.61 -17.25
CA GLU A 157 3.11 0.72 -17.50
C GLU A 157 4.03 1.15 -16.35
N PHE A 158 3.59 0.94 -15.10
CA PHE A 158 4.43 1.19 -13.94
C PHE A 158 5.71 0.34 -13.94
N SER A 159 5.62 -0.95 -14.26
CA SER A 159 6.80 -1.84 -14.25
C SER A 159 7.83 -1.40 -15.28
N ASP A 160 7.38 -1.01 -16.47
CA ASP A 160 8.27 -0.58 -17.55
C ASP A 160 8.94 0.76 -17.20
N LEU A 161 8.20 1.73 -16.65
CA LEU A 161 8.77 2.99 -16.13
C LEU A 161 9.73 2.77 -14.95
N LEU A 162 9.44 1.78 -14.09
CA LEU A 162 10.28 1.47 -12.93
C LEU A 162 11.62 0.86 -13.35
N GLU A 163 11.66 0.07 -14.42
CA GLU A 163 12.92 -0.44 -14.99
C GLU A 163 13.82 0.71 -15.47
N ASP A 164 13.26 1.70 -16.15
CA ASP A 164 13.98 2.90 -16.59
C ASP A 164 14.52 3.70 -15.39
N VAL A 165 13.71 3.89 -14.35
CA VAL A 165 14.14 4.54 -13.10
C VAL A 165 15.28 3.77 -12.44
N ILE A 166 15.19 2.45 -12.34
CA ILE A 166 16.26 1.62 -11.75
C ILE A 166 17.56 1.74 -12.56
N ALA A 167 17.47 1.71 -13.89
CA ALA A 167 18.63 1.87 -14.77
C ALA A 167 19.28 3.24 -14.60
N GLU A 168 18.49 4.31 -14.54
CA GLU A 168 18.95 5.68 -14.30
C GLU A 168 19.65 5.79 -12.94
N VAL A 169 18.99 5.33 -11.86
CA VAL A 169 19.53 5.38 -10.48
C VAL A 169 20.85 4.60 -10.36
N ARG A 170 20.97 3.44 -11.02
CA ARG A 170 22.22 2.65 -11.02
C ARG A 170 23.40 3.38 -11.67
N SER A 171 23.13 4.27 -12.62
CA SER A 171 24.16 5.06 -13.30
C SER A 171 24.62 6.28 -12.50
N ARG A 172 23.90 6.63 -11.42
CA ARG A 172 24.21 7.79 -10.58
C ARG A 172 25.50 7.58 -9.81
N ARG A 173 26.22 8.68 -9.58
CA ARG A 173 27.32 8.70 -8.62
C ARG A 173 26.77 8.99 -7.24
N PRO A 174 27.22 8.28 -6.19
CA PRO A 174 26.85 8.61 -4.81
C PRO A 174 27.19 10.07 -4.51
N GLY A 175 26.30 10.76 -3.80
CA GLY A 175 26.54 12.12 -3.30
C GLY A 175 27.54 12.15 -2.13
N PRO A 176 27.54 13.22 -1.32
CA PRO A 176 28.29 13.26 -0.07
C PRO A 176 27.69 12.33 1.00
N ASP A 177 28.55 11.57 1.68
CA ASP A 177 28.19 10.66 2.79
C ASP A 177 28.07 11.41 4.14
N GLY A 178 27.57 10.71 5.17
CA GLY A 178 27.58 11.18 6.56
C GLY A 178 26.23 11.67 7.11
N ARG A 179 25.14 11.51 6.35
CA ARG A 179 23.78 11.78 6.83
C ARG A 179 23.24 10.60 7.66
N PRO A 180 22.64 10.84 8.85
CA PRO A 180 21.98 9.78 9.62
C PRO A 180 20.93 9.05 8.79
N ARG A 181 20.92 7.72 8.87
CA ARG A 181 20.04 6.86 8.07
C ARG A 181 18.79 6.48 8.86
N LEU A 182 17.61 6.77 8.33
CA LEU A 182 16.34 6.57 9.02
C LEU A 182 15.48 5.47 8.40
N LEU A 183 14.78 4.73 9.26
CA LEU A 183 13.66 3.84 8.93
C LEU A 183 12.36 4.52 9.35
N VAL A 184 11.43 4.74 8.42
CA VAL A 184 10.11 5.31 8.79
C VAL A 184 9.10 4.21 9.04
N VAL A 185 8.59 4.08 10.26
CA VAL A 185 7.54 3.09 10.61
C VAL A 185 6.21 3.81 10.82
N GLY A 186 5.14 3.33 10.19
CA GLY A 186 3.85 4.00 10.31
C GLY A 186 2.70 3.27 9.63
N SER A 187 1.68 4.04 9.24
CA SER A 187 0.50 3.55 8.51
C SER A 187 0.53 4.04 7.05
N GLU A 188 -0.43 4.85 6.65
CA GLU A 188 -0.53 5.42 5.31
C GLU A 188 0.30 6.72 5.22
N VAL A 189 1.20 6.80 4.24
CA VAL A 189 1.91 8.04 3.86
C VAL A 189 1.99 8.05 2.34
N ASP A 190 1.09 8.79 1.71
CA ASP A 190 0.96 8.93 0.26
C ASP A 190 1.38 10.31 -0.25
N ASP A 191 2.05 11.10 0.60
CA ASP A 191 2.63 12.40 0.26
C ASP A 191 4.09 12.50 0.72
N VAL A 192 4.87 13.28 -0.02
CA VAL A 192 6.30 13.46 0.21
C VAL A 192 6.65 14.38 1.37
N ALA A 193 5.72 15.19 1.89
CA ALA A 193 6.02 16.26 2.84
C ALA A 193 6.72 15.74 4.10
N MET A 194 6.28 14.60 4.65
CA MET A 194 6.91 14.03 5.84
C MET A 194 8.34 13.54 5.55
N ILE A 195 8.53 12.83 4.43
CA ILE A 195 9.85 12.31 4.06
C ILE A 195 10.81 13.45 3.71
N ARG A 196 10.31 14.47 3.01
CA ARG A 196 11.06 15.69 2.69
C ARG A 196 11.50 16.42 3.94
N LEU A 197 10.61 16.57 4.93
CA LEU A 197 10.96 17.21 6.21
C LEU A 197 12.14 16.51 6.88
N LEU A 198 12.17 15.17 6.88
CA LEU A 198 13.27 14.39 7.45
C LEU A 198 14.57 14.60 6.66
N GLU A 199 14.51 14.55 5.34
CA GLU A 199 15.71 14.67 4.48
C GLU A 199 16.26 16.11 4.40
N ASP A 200 15.40 17.12 4.47
CA ASP A 200 15.76 18.53 4.56
C ASP A 200 16.39 18.85 5.94
N SER A 201 16.03 18.08 6.98
CA SER A 201 16.64 18.15 8.31
C SER A 201 18.01 17.48 8.40
N GLY A 202 18.56 16.98 7.27
CA GLY A 202 19.92 16.44 7.20
C GLY A 202 20.03 14.93 7.36
N ALA A 203 18.90 14.20 7.40
CA ALA A 203 18.89 12.74 7.38
C ALA A 203 18.75 12.16 5.97
N SER A 204 18.87 10.85 5.84
CA SER A 204 18.51 10.08 4.65
C SER A 204 17.48 9.03 5.05
N VAL A 205 16.29 9.05 4.45
CA VAL A 205 15.31 7.98 4.69
C VAL A 205 15.67 6.82 3.79
N VAL A 206 16.14 5.72 4.36
CA VAL A 206 16.73 4.59 3.61
C VAL A 206 15.84 3.35 3.59
N MET A 207 14.88 3.27 4.49
CA MET A 207 13.91 2.19 4.55
C MET A 207 12.59 2.70 5.15
N ASP A 208 11.52 1.94 4.98
CA ASP A 208 10.22 2.23 5.58
C ASP A 208 9.45 0.95 5.88
N ASP A 209 8.47 1.07 6.76
CA ASP A 209 7.47 0.06 7.09
C ASP A 209 6.08 0.73 7.08
N LEU A 210 5.59 0.99 5.87
CA LEU A 210 4.37 1.77 5.57
C LEU A 210 3.40 0.96 4.71
N CYS A 211 2.11 1.28 4.81
CA CYS A 211 1.04 0.68 3.98
C CYS A 211 1.19 1.02 2.49
N THR A 212 1.77 2.17 2.19
CA THR A 212 2.12 2.66 0.84
C THR A 212 3.55 2.32 0.44
N GLY A 213 4.32 1.75 1.35
CA GLY A 213 5.73 1.43 1.17
C GLY A 213 5.97 -0.07 1.21
N SER A 214 7.02 -0.48 1.93
CA SER A 214 7.53 -1.86 1.93
C SER A 214 6.44 -2.92 2.16
N ARG A 215 5.49 -2.70 3.08
CA ARG A 215 4.40 -3.67 3.35
C ARG A 215 3.55 -3.99 2.11
N SER A 216 3.46 -3.09 1.15
CA SER A 216 2.68 -3.27 -0.07
C SER A 216 3.33 -4.21 -1.09
N PHE A 217 4.65 -4.43 -1.03
CA PHE A 217 5.39 -5.16 -2.06
C PHE A 217 6.47 -6.14 -1.55
N TRP A 218 6.78 -6.16 -0.24
CA TRP A 218 7.90 -6.98 0.27
C TRP A 218 7.69 -8.49 0.11
N LYS A 219 6.43 -8.93 0.10
CA LYS A 219 6.04 -10.33 -0.09
C LYS A 219 5.26 -10.48 -1.39
N ASP A 220 5.59 -11.54 -2.13
CA ASP A 220 4.89 -11.94 -3.35
C ASP A 220 3.65 -12.78 -3.04
N VAL A 221 2.79 -12.95 -4.05
CA VAL A 221 1.70 -13.93 -4.03
C VAL A 221 2.26 -15.24 -4.58
N ASP A 222 2.07 -16.35 -3.86
CA ASP A 222 2.32 -17.69 -4.40
C ASP A 222 0.98 -18.30 -4.87
N PRO A 223 0.77 -18.47 -6.19
CA PRO A 223 -0.48 -19.01 -6.73
C PRO A 223 -0.49 -20.55 -6.82
N ALA A 224 0.49 -21.27 -6.27
CA ALA A 224 0.63 -22.72 -6.44
C ALA A 224 -0.61 -23.52 -6.02
N GLU A 225 -1.33 -23.07 -4.98
CA GLU A 225 -2.57 -23.70 -4.48
C GLU A 225 -3.85 -22.99 -4.99
N GLY A 226 -3.73 -22.15 -6.02
CA GLY A 226 -4.81 -21.35 -6.60
C GLY A 226 -4.67 -19.86 -6.30
N ALA A 227 -5.10 -19.03 -7.25
CA ALA A 227 -4.91 -17.57 -7.23
C ALA A 227 -5.54 -16.91 -5.98
N LEU A 228 -6.78 -17.27 -5.66
CA LEU A 228 -7.48 -16.70 -4.49
C LEU A 228 -6.87 -17.16 -3.16
N SER A 229 -6.42 -18.42 -3.09
CA SER A 229 -5.70 -18.94 -1.91
C SER A 229 -4.38 -18.18 -1.70
N GLY A 230 -3.60 -18.00 -2.77
CA GLY A 230 -2.36 -17.23 -2.72
C GLY A 230 -2.57 -15.78 -2.32
N LEU A 231 -3.62 -15.13 -2.84
CA LEU A 231 -4.01 -13.78 -2.45
C LEU A 231 -4.38 -13.72 -0.96
N ALA A 232 -5.20 -14.64 -0.48
CA ALA A 232 -5.57 -14.72 0.94
C ALA A 232 -4.33 -14.90 1.83
N ALA A 233 -3.45 -15.85 1.48
CA ALA A 233 -2.21 -16.12 2.19
C ALA A 233 -1.31 -14.88 2.29
N ARG A 234 -1.15 -14.15 1.18
CA ARG A 234 -0.33 -12.93 1.16
C ARG A 234 -0.97 -11.80 1.96
N TYR A 235 -2.22 -11.45 1.69
CA TYR A 235 -2.83 -10.25 2.25
C TYR A 235 -3.16 -10.40 3.75
N LEU A 236 -3.54 -11.60 4.21
CA LEU A 236 -3.78 -11.86 5.63
C LEU A 236 -2.52 -12.30 6.37
N GLY A 237 -1.72 -13.18 5.76
CA GLY A 237 -0.55 -13.82 6.39
C GLY A 237 0.76 -13.10 6.13
N GLY A 238 1.00 -12.67 4.88
CA GLY A 238 2.27 -12.07 4.44
C GLY A 238 2.45 -10.58 4.77
N ILE A 239 1.36 -9.81 4.92
CA ILE A 239 1.43 -8.38 5.29
C ILE A 239 1.35 -8.22 6.80
N THR A 240 2.37 -7.61 7.41
CA THR A 240 2.39 -7.32 8.86
C THR A 240 1.58 -6.06 9.20
N CYS A 241 0.29 -6.06 8.88
CA CYS A 241 -0.62 -4.96 9.20
C CYS A 241 -0.85 -4.84 10.72
N PRO A 242 -0.86 -3.62 11.29
CA PRO A 242 -1.11 -3.46 12.71
C PRO A 242 -2.47 -3.98 13.20
N CYS A 243 -3.47 -3.98 12.31
CA CYS A 243 -4.83 -4.44 12.58
C CYS A 243 -4.95 -5.97 12.68
N THR A 244 -3.96 -6.72 12.21
CA THR A 244 -3.98 -8.19 12.28
C THR A 244 -3.31 -8.66 13.57
N TYR A 245 -4.09 -9.33 14.42
CA TYR A 245 -3.58 -10.04 15.59
C TYR A 245 -2.81 -11.28 15.14
N ARG A 246 -1.57 -11.39 15.63
CA ARG A 246 -0.68 -12.51 15.39
C ARG A 246 -0.31 -13.11 16.74
N PRO A 247 -0.64 -14.39 17.00
CA PRO A 247 -0.25 -15.04 18.25
C PRO A 247 1.27 -15.00 18.42
N GLY A 248 1.75 -14.73 19.63
CA GLY A 248 3.17 -14.65 19.93
C GLY A 248 3.52 -13.53 20.90
N LYS A 249 4.81 -13.35 21.18
CA LYS A 249 5.30 -12.23 21.98
C LYS A 249 5.31 -10.96 21.13
N VAL A 250 5.01 -9.80 21.72
CA VAL A 250 5.03 -8.50 21.03
C VAL A 250 6.33 -8.26 20.25
N ALA A 251 7.49 -8.65 20.81
CA ALA A 251 8.78 -8.53 20.13
C ALA A 251 8.85 -9.27 18.78
N GLN A 252 8.19 -10.43 18.66
CA GLN A 252 8.18 -11.21 17.42
C GLN A 252 7.41 -10.53 16.29
N ARG A 253 6.50 -9.59 16.62
CA ARG A 253 5.79 -8.80 15.62
C ARG A 253 6.70 -7.80 14.92
N PHE A 254 7.77 -7.35 15.58
CA PHE A 254 8.67 -6.32 15.08
C PHE A 254 10.04 -6.84 14.69
N SER A 255 10.31 -8.15 14.79
CA SER A 255 11.65 -8.70 14.53
C SER A 255 12.16 -8.43 13.12
N TYR A 256 11.26 -8.42 12.12
CA TYR A 256 11.65 -8.09 10.74
C TYR A 256 12.13 -6.64 10.57
N LEU A 257 11.76 -5.73 11.47
CA LEU A 257 12.27 -4.36 11.47
C LEU A 257 13.73 -4.31 11.92
N GLU A 258 14.17 -5.24 12.76
CA GLU A 258 15.59 -5.38 13.13
C GLU A 258 16.41 -5.82 11.91
N ASP A 259 15.85 -6.70 11.07
CA ASP A 259 16.47 -7.10 9.81
C ASP A 259 16.58 -5.89 8.85
N TYR A 260 15.51 -5.10 8.70
CA TYR A 260 15.56 -3.85 7.94
C TYR A 260 16.60 -2.88 8.49
N ALA A 261 16.64 -2.68 9.81
CA ALA A 261 17.56 -1.77 10.45
C ALA A 261 19.02 -2.19 10.21
N ARG A 262 19.33 -3.48 10.34
CA ARG A 262 20.66 -4.02 10.08
C ARG A 262 21.04 -3.94 8.61
N ASP A 263 20.17 -4.40 7.72
CA ASP A 263 20.49 -4.57 6.29
C ASP A 263 20.59 -3.22 5.55
N TRP A 264 19.86 -2.20 5.99
CA TRP A 264 19.96 -0.83 5.47
C TRP A 264 20.86 0.08 6.31
N GLY A 265 21.51 -0.44 7.37
CA GLY A 265 22.39 0.33 8.24
C GLY A 265 21.69 1.55 8.83
N VAL A 266 20.49 1.35 9.37
CA VAL A 266 19.65 2.37 9.99
C VAL A 266 20.23 2.80 11.33
N GLU A 267 20.19 4.10 11.59
CA GLU A 267 20.71 4.76 12.79
C GLU A 267 19.58 5.40 13.63
N GLY A 268 18.36 5.48 13.09
CA GLY A 268 17.16 5.95 13.79
C GLY A 268 15.86 5.43 13.18
N VAL A 269 14.84 5.26 14.02
CA VAL A 269 13.48 4.85 13.66
C VAL A 269 12.49 5.92 14.07
#